data_AF-D3PU98-F1
#
_entry.id   AF-D3PU98-F1
#
_cell.length_a   1.000
_cell.length_b   1.000
_cell.length_c   1.000
_cell.angle_alpha   90.00
_cell.angle_beta   90.00
_cell.angle_gamma   90.00
#
_symmetry.space_group_name_H-M   'P 1'
#
loop_
_entity.id
_entity.type
_entity.pdbx_description
1 polymer ?
#
loop_
_entity_poly.entity_id
_entity_poly.type
_entity_poly.pdbx_seq_one_letter_code
_entity_poly.pdbx_strand_id
1 'polypeptide(L)'
;MTGEEDVRGAHLLDAVLSVIAEDGFAAVSMRTVAARAGVSLAQVQYYFKSKDDLIRAGFDHAGRLFLATLSAIRAEEPSVERLRAIVTLWLPLDAAREKRARVWLAYSAAAAVSPELAAEAAGLDAELRDWFAAELRGLVMTGTVRATVDPAATAARLLALIDGVTVQALMLPDDQREPLTRTVIDSFLAELGD
;
A
#
# COMPACT_ATOMS: atom_id res chain seq x y z
N MET A 1 -4.25 13.62 23.50
CA MET A 1 -3.55 12.33 23.39
C MET A 1 -2.09 12.58 23.68
N THR A 2 -1.56 11.96 24.73
CA THR A 2 -0.14 12.00 25.05
C THR A 2 0.63 11.09 24.08
N GLY A 3 1.92 11.36 23.84
CA GLY A 3 2.72 10.57 22.88
C GLY A 3 2.79 9.06 23.18
N GLU A 4 2.64 8.63 24.44
CA GLU A 4 2.56 7.21 24.80
C GLU A 4 1.24 6.55 24.41
N GLU A 5 0.12 7.28 24.40
CA GLU A 5 -1.19 6.75 24.00
C GLU A 5 -1.22 6.45 22.50
N ASP A 6 -0.58 7.30 21.70
CA ASP A 6 -0.48 7.15 20.25
C ASP A 6 0.40 5.94 19.86
N VAL A 7 1.53 5.77 20.55
CA VAL A 7 2.44 4.61 20.38
C VAL A 7 1.74 3.29 20.73
N ARG A 8 0.91 3.26 21.79
CA ARG A 8 0.14 2.07 22.16
C ARG A 8 -0.97 1.75 21.16
N GLY A 9 -1.60 2.78 20.59
CA GLY A 9 -2.55 2.61 19.49
C GLY A 9 -1.89 2.01 18.25
N ALA A 10 -0.73 2.55 17.85
CA ALA A 10 0.05 2.06 16.71
C ALA A 10 0.43 0.57 16.85
N HIS A 11 0.87 0.14 18.03
CA HIS A 11 1.20 -1.27 18.28
C HIS A 11 0.00 -2.23 18.10
N LEU A 12 -1.20 -1.80 18.49
CA LEU A 12 -2.42 -2.58 18.24
C LEU A 12 -2.76 -2.65 16.75
N LEU A 13 -2.56 -1.56 16.03
CA LEU A 13 -2.80 -1.49 14.59
C LEU A 13 -1.81 -2.36 13.82
N ASP A 14 -0.53 -2.35 14.19
CA ASP A 14 0.50 -3.26 13.63
C ASP A 14 0.15 -4.73 13.88
N ALA A 15 -0.44 -5.04 15.03
CA ALA A 15 -0.95 -6.38 15.33
C ALA A 15 -2.15 -6.76 14.44
N VAL A 16 -3.07 -5.84 14.13
CA VAL A 16 -4.14 -6.06 13.15
C VAL A 16 -3.54 -6.40 11.79
N LEU A 17 -2.60 -5.60 11.30
CA LEU A 17 -1.96 -5.81 10.01
C LEU A 17 -1.23 -7.15 9.95
N SER A 18 -0.58 -7.55 11.04
CA SER A 18 0.10 -8.84 11.14
C SER A 18 -0.86 -10.03 11.12
N VAL A 19 -2.00 -9.93 11.83
CA VAL A 19 -3.06 -10.96 11.78
C VAL A 19 -3.61 -11.08 10.37
N ILE A 20 -3.89 -9.96 9.68
CA ILE A 20 -4.37 -9.98 8.29
C ILE A 20 -3.34 -10.64 7.37
N ALA A 21 -2.07 -10.25 7.50
CA ALA A 21 -1.00 -10.71 6.62
C ALA A 21 -0.66 -12.20 6.81
N GLU A 22 -0.81 -12.75 8.01
CA GLU A 22 -0.34 -14.10 8.35
C GLU A 22 -1.48 -15.10 8.51
N ASP A 23 -2.59 -14.69 9.12
CA ASP A 23 -3.73 -15.56 9.44
C ASP A 23 -4.94 -15.29 8.53
N GLY A 24 -4.89 -14.22 7.73
CA GLY A 24 -5.94 -13.81 6.81
C GLY A 24 -7.02 -12.91 7.44
N PHE A 25 -7.78 -12.22 6.59
CA PHE A 25 -8.79 -11.24 7.01
C PHE A 25 -9.87 -11.82 7.94
N ALA A 26 -10.29 -13.07 7.71
CA ALA A 26 -11.30 -13.73 8.53
C ALA A 26 -10.85 -13.97 9.98
N ALA A 27 -9.54 -14.10 10.21
CA ALA A 27 -8.97 -14.33 11.54
C ALA A 27 -8.95 -13.07 12.41
N VAL A 28 -9.22 -11.88 11.86
CA VAL A 28 -9.24 -10.64 12.64
C VAL A 28 -10.39 -10.66 13.64
N SER A 29 -10.04 -10.49 14.92
CA SER A 29 -10.96 -10.32 16.03
C SER A 29 -10.25 -9.56 17.15
N MET A 30 -11.02 -8.98 18.06
CA MET A 30 -10.47 -8.33 19.26
C MET A 30 -9.54 -9.26 20.06
N ARG A 31 -9.89 -10.56 20.14
CA ARG A 31 -9.09 -11.56 20.89
C ARG A 31 -7.81 -11.93 20.17
N THR A 32 -7.88 -12.17 18.85
CA THR A 32 -6.70 -12.53 18.06
C THR A 32 -5.72 -11.37 17.99
N VAL A 33 -6.20 -10.13 17.90
CA VAL A 33 -5.36 -8.93 17.96
C VAL A 33 -4.78 -8.71 19.36
N ALA A 34 -5.56 -8.89 20.42
CA ALA A 34 -5.04 -8.81 21.80
C ALA A 34 -3.90 -9.80 22.04
N ALA A 35 -4.11 -11.06 21.63
CA ALA A 35 -3.09 -12.11 21.72
C ALA A 35 -1.84 -11.76 20.90
N ARG A 36 -2.02 -11.28 19.66
CA ARG A 36 -0.92 -10.87 18.78
C ARG A 36 -0.10 -9.72 19.35
N ALA A 37 -0.77 -8.72 19.92
CA ALA A 37 -0.14 -7.55 20.52
C ALA A 37 0.44 -7.82 21.92
N GLY A 38 0.17 -8.99 22.54
CA GLY A 38 0.59 -9.30 23.90
C GLY A 38 -0.12 -8.46 24.97
N VAL A 39 -1.38 -8.08 24.72
CA VAL A 39 -2.19 -7.24 25.63
C VAL A 39 -3.49 -7.93 26.05
N SER A 40 -4.19 -7.35 27.03
CA SER A 40 -5.51 -7.84 27.44
C SER A 40 -6.61 -7.48 26.42
N LEU A 41 -7.66 -8.29 26.37
CA LEU A 41 -8.86 -7.98 25.57
C LEU A 41 -9.48 -6.64 25.97
N ALA A 42 -9.51 -6.33 27.28
CA ALA A 42 -10.05 -5.08 27.80
C ALA A 42 -9.27 -3.86 27.26
N GLN A 43 -7.95 -3.99 27.08
CA GLN A 43 -7.14 -2.94 26.49
C GLN A 43 -7.50 -2.69 25.02
N VAL A 44 -7.72 -3.73 24.22
CA VAL A 44 -8.16 -3.55 22.82
C VAL A 44 -9.55 -2.90 22.77
N GLN A 45 -10.47 -3.33 23.62
CA GLN A 45 -11.84 -2.78 23.71
C GLN A 45 -11.89 -1.34 24.21
N TYR A 46 -10.86 -0.89 24.92
CA TYR A 46 -10.70 0.51 25.31
C TYR A 46 -10.43 1.41 24.08
N TYR A 47 -9.63 0.94 23.12
CA TYR A 47 -9.29 1.71 21.91
C TYR A 47 -10.32 1.54 20.78
N PHE A 48 -10.87 0.34 20.61
CA PHE A 48 -11.72 -0.01 19.47
C PHE A 48 -13.06 -0.58 19.92
N LYS A 49 -14.15 0.03 19.44
CA LYS A 49 -15.50 -0.31 19.91
C LYS A 49 -16.08 -1.56 19.24
N SER A 50 -15.63 -1.88 18.04
CA SER A 50 -16.10 -3.03 17.26
C SER A 50 -14.99 -3.62 16.39
N LYS A 51 -15.17 -4.85 15.91
CA LYS A 51 -14.25 -5.49 14.96
C LYS A 51 -14.08 -4.65 13.70
N ASP A 52 -15.16 -4.03 13.23
CA ASP A 52 -15.14 -3.21 12.02
C ASP A 52 -14.34 -1.91 12.24
N ASP A 53 -14.48 -1.28 13.40
CA ASP A 53 -13.69 -0.10 13.79
C ASP A 53 -12.19 -0.44 13.88
N LEU A 54 -11.86 -1.60 14.45
CA LEU A 54 -10.49 -2.11 14.51
C LEU A 54 -9.90 -2.37 13.11
N ILE A 55 -10.66 -2.98 12.21
CA ILE A 55 -10.24 -3.27 10.83
C ILE A 55 -10.01 -1.97 10.06
N ARG A 56 -10.98 -1.06 10.11
CA ARG A 56 -10.96 0.24 9.44
C ARG A 56 -9.75 1.06 9.88
N ALA A 57 -9.54 1.16 11.20
CA ALA A 57 -8.37 1.84 11.75
C ALA A 57 -7.04 1.16 11.33
N GLY A 58 -7.03 -0.18 11.21
CA GLY A 58 -5.89 -0.93 10.69
C GLY A 58 -5.55 -0.56 9.24
N PHE A 59 -6.55 -0.52 8.36
CA PHE A 59 -6.33 -0.15 6.95
C PHE A 59 -5.91 1.30 6.77
N ASP A 60 -6.54 2.22 7.50
CA ASP A 60 -6.16 3.63 7.55
C ASP A 60 -4.70 3.82 8.05
N HIS A 61 -4.29 3.05 9.06
CA HIS A 61 -2.90 2.99 9.51
C HIS A 61 -1.93 2.47 8.42
N ALA A 62 -2.29 1.40 7.72
CA ALA A 62 -1.48 0.89 6.61
C ALA A 62 -1.31 1.92 5.49
N GLY A 63 -2.40 2.63 5.12
CA GLY A 63 -2.38 3.71 4.14
C GLY A 63 -1.44 4.84 4.55
N ARG A 64 -1.53 5.30 5.81
CA ARG A 64 -0.63 6.34 6.35
C ARG A 64 0.83 5.93 6.36
N LEU A 65 1.15 4.71 6.82
CA LEU A 65 2.52 4.19 6.81
C LEU A 65 3.09 4.17 5.38
N PHE A 66 2.25 3.81 4.42
CA PHE A 66 2.64 3.77 3.02
C PHE A 66 2.88 5.17 2.44
N LEU A 67 1.96 6.12 2.65
CA LEU A 67 2.13 7.53 2.25
C LEU A 67 3.34 8.19 2.91
N ALA A 68 3.63 7.88 4.19
CA ALA A 68 4.82 8.33 4.88
C ALA A 68 6.10 7.78 4.25
N THR A 69 6.09 6.50 3.83
CA THR A 69 7.19 5.88 3.08
C THR A 69 7.42 6.61 1.75
N LEU A 70 6.36 6.90 0.99
CA LEU A 70 6.49 7.67 -0.26
C LEU A 70 7.04 9.09 -0.03
N SER A 71 6.58 9.75 1.03
CA SER A 71 7.02 11.11 1.37
C SER A 71 8.49 11.17 1.76
N ALA A 72 9.01 10.12 2.41
CA ALA A 72 10.42 10.04 2.80
C ALA A 72 11.39 9.87 1.62
N ILE A 73 10.91 9.43 0.45
CA ILE A 73 11.72 9.27 -0.78
C ILE A 73 12.02 10.63 -1.44
N ARG A 74 11.39 11.72 -0.98
CA ARG A 74 11.60 13.06 -1.52
C ARG A 74 12.92 13.68 -1.04
N ALA A 75 13.97 13.53 -1.84
CA ALA A 75 15.19 14.35 -1.76
C ALA A 75 15.99 14.43 -3.08
N GLU A 76 15.66 13.63 -4.09
CA GLU A 76 16.34 13.61 -5.40
C GLU A 76 15.43 14.16 -6.53
N GLU A 77 16.02 14.60 -7.64
CA GLU A 77 15.29 15.05 -8.84
C GLU A 77 14.42 13.90 -9.42
N PRO A 78 13.28 14.21 -10.06
CA PRO A 78 12.46 13.19 -10.72
C PRO A 78 13.28 12.42 -11.77
N SER A 79 13.33 11.09 -11.66
CA SER A 79 13.96 10.18 -12.64
C SER A 79 13.13 8.91 -12.85
N VAL A 80 13.38 8.21 -13.96
CA VAL A 80 12.73 6.91 -14.23
C VAL A 80 13.18 5.86 -13.22
N GLU A 81 14.44 5.92 -12.79
CA GLU A 81 15.03 5.06 -11.76
C GLU A 81 14.34 5.27 -10.41
N ARG A 82 14.04 6.53 -10.06
CA ARG A 82 13.27 6.85 -8.86
C ARG A 82 11.87 6.28 -8.95
N LEU A 83 11.16 6.53 -10.05
CA LEU A 83 9.81 5.98 -10.28
C LEU A 83 9.80 4.45 -10.15
N ARG A 84 10.80 3.78 -10.74
CA ARG A 84 11.03 2.34 -10.58
C ARG A 84 11.22 1.95 -9.12
N ALA A 85 12.13 2.61 -8.39
CA ALA A 85 12.40 2.31 -6.99
C ALA A 85 11.11 2.40 -6.15
N ILE A 86 10.31 3.45 -6.36
CA ILE A 86 9.02 3.63 -5.69
C ILE A 86 8.06 2.49 -5.98
N VAL A 87 7.90 2.14 -7.26
CA VAL A 87 7.05 1.02 -7.68
C VAL A 87 7.48 -0.27 -6.99
N THR A 88 8.78 -0.54 -6.90
CA THR A 88 9.29 -1.77 -6.23
C THR A 88 9.04 -1.81 -4.72
N LEU A 89 8.70 -0.69 -4.07
CA LEU A 89 8.29 -0.67 -2.67
C LEU A 89 6.87 -1.23 -2.46
N TRP A 90 6.05 -1.27 -3.49
CA TRP A 90 4.71 -1.88 -3.43
C TRP A 90 4.74 -3.40 -3.60
N LEU A 91 5.67 -3.88 -4.41
CA LEU A 91 5.63 -5.22 -4.96
C LEU A 91 6.19 -6.26 -3.97
N PRO A 92 5.61 -7.47 -3.87
CA PRO A 92 5.94 -8.49 -2.86
C PRO A 92 7.27 -9.22 -3.18
N LEU A 93 8.37 -8.47 -3.15
CA LEU A 93 9.72 -8.92 -3.52
C LEU A 93 10.58 -9.29 -2.29
N ASP A 94 10.08 -9.07 -1.08
CA ASP A 94 10.65 -9.61 0.17
C ASP A 94 9.53 -9.84 1.19
N ALA A 95 9.87 -10.44 2.33
CA ALA A 95 8.91 -10.79 3.37
C ALA A 95 8.12 -9.59 3.92
N ALA A 96 8.73 -8.40 4.03
CA ALA A 96 8.04 -7.22 4.57
C ALA A 96 7.05 -6.65 3.55
N ARG A 97 7.47 -6.57 2.29
CA ARG A 97 6.61 -6.15 1.16
C ARG A 97 5.50 -7.15 0.89
N GLU A 98 5.77 -8.44 1.02
CA GLU A 98 4.78 -9.51 0.92
C GLU A 98 3.68 -9.38 1.98
N LYS A 99 4.05 -9.10 3.25
CA LYS A 99 3.05 -8.84 4.30
C LYS A 99 2.16 -7.64 3.95
N ARG A 100 2.75 -6.53 3.48
CA ARG A 100 1.98 -5.35 3.04
C ARG A 100 1.07 -5.66 1.85
N ALA A 101 1.56 -6.41 0.86
CA ALA A 101 0.78 -6.82 -0.30
C ALA A 101 -0.43 -7.69 0.08
N ARG A 102 -0.26 -8.61 1.05
CA ARG A 102 -1.38 -9.42 1.59
C ARG A 102 -2.43 -8.56 2.29
N VAL A 103 -2.01 -7.57 3.08
CA VAL A 103 -2.91 -6.58 3.70
C VAL A 103 -3.66 -5.81 2.62
N TRP A 104 -2.97 -5.32 1.59
CA TRP A 104 -3.59 -4.59 0.48
C TRP A 104 -4.64 -5.43 -0.23
N LEU A 105 -4.32 -6.67 -0.59
CA LEU A 105 -5.27 -7.58 -1.24
C LEU A 105 -6.51 -7.85 -0.36
N ALA A 106 -6.31 -8.06 0.94
CA ALA A 106 -7.41 -8.22 1.88
C ALA A 106 -8.29 -6.96 1.97
N TYR A 107 -7.65 -5.78 1.96
CA TYR A 107 -8.36 -4.50 1.94
C TYR A 107 -9.18 -4.32 0.66
N SER A 108 -8.58 -4.55 -0.51
CA SER A 108 -9.29 -4.43 -1.80
C SER A 108 -10.51 -5.33 -1.86
N ALA A 109 -10.41 -6.57 -1.38
CA ALA A 109 -11.53 -7.50 -1.31
C ALA A 109 -12.63 -7.03 -0.34
N ALA A 110 -12.26 -6.50 0.82
CA ALA A 110 -13.21 -5.97 1.80
C ALA A 110 -13.91 -4.69 1.30
N ALA A 111 -13.15 -3.78 0.69
CA ALA A 111 -13.65 -2.53 0.12
C ALA A 111 -14.63 -2.78 -1.04
N ALA A 112 -14.41 -3.81 -1.85
CA ALA A 112 -15.30 -4.16 -2.97
C ALA A 112 -16.74 -4.49 -2.55
N VAL A 113 -16.97 -4.82 -1.27
CA VAL A 113 -18.29 -5.20 -0.73
C VAL A 113 -18.74 -4.34 0.46
N SER A 114 -17.99 -3.30 0.83
CA SER A 114 -18.34 -2.34 1.89
C SER A 114 -18.24 -0.91 1.35
N PRO A 115 -19.37 -0.18 1.22
CA PRO A 115 -19.37 1.21 0.76
C PRO A 115 -18.50 2.15 1.61
N GLU A 116 -18.44 1.91 2.92
CA GLU A 116 -17.65 2.71 3.85
C GLU A 116 -16.16 2.52 3.60
N LEU A 117 -15.70 1.27 3.49
CA LEU A 117 -14.29 0.98 3.17
C LEU A 117 -13.93 1.41 1.75
N ALA A 118 -14.86 1.32 0.79
CA ALA A 118 -14.67 1.81 -0.57
C ALA A 118 -14.44 3.32 -0.61
N ALA A 119 -15.15 4.10 0.22
CA ALA A 119 -14.97 5.54 0.31
C ALA A 119 -13.58 5.91 0.85
N GLU A 120 -13.11 5.19 1.88
CA GLU A 120 -11.74 5.36 2.40
C GLU A 120 -10.68 4.96 1.35
N ALA A 121 -10.90 3.85 0.64
CA ALA A 121 -9.99 3.36 -0.39
C ALA A 121 -9.88 4.35 -1.55
N ALA A 122 -11.01 4.97 -1.94
CA ALA A 122 -11.04 6.00 -2.98
C ALA A 122 -10.25 7.26 -2.59
N GLY A 123 -10.27 7.64 -1.30
CA GLY A 123 -9.44 8.75 -0.80
C GLY A 123 -7.94 8.46 -0.94
N LEU A 124 -7.51 7.27 -0.49
CA LEU A 124 -6.12 6.85 -0.61
C LEU A 124 -5.69 6.71 -2.09
N ASP A 125 -6.52 6.10 -2.95
CA ASP A 125 -6.25 5.99 -4.40
C ASP A 125 -6.07 7.37 -5.04
N ALA A 126 -6.90 8.36 -4.70
CA ALA A 126 -6.77 9.73 -5.20
C ALA A 126 -5.43 10.36 -4.78
N GLU A 127 -5.04 10.26 -3.51
CA GLU A 127 -3.75 10.78 -3.02
C GLU A 127 -2.56 10.14 -3.73
N LEU A 128 -2.60 8.83 -3.94
CA LEU A 128 -1.56 8.09 -4.64
C LEU A 128 -1.46 8.50 -6.11
N ARG A 129 -2.61 8.66 -6.80
CA ARG A 129 -2.65 9.14 -8.19
C ARG A 129 -2.08 10.53 -8.33
N ASP A 130 -2.46 11.45 -7.44
CA ASP A 130 -1.96 12.82 -7.44
C ASP A 130 -0.45 12.85 -7.24
N TRP A 131 0.05 12.00 -6.35
CA TRP A 131 1.47 11.85 -6.10
C TRP A 131 2.23 11.34 -7.33
N PHE A 132 1.77 10.25 -7.97
CA PHE A 132 2.41 9.73 -9.18
C PHE A 132 2.30 10.69 -10.37
N ALA A 133 1.17 11.37 -10.51
CA ALA A 133 0.98 12.39 -11.55
C ALA A 133 1.92 13.58 -11.34
N ALA A 134 2.27 13.92 -10.10
CA ALA A 134 3.28 14.95 -9.81
C ALA A 134 4.69 14.51 -10.22
N GLU A 135 5.08 13.27 -9.91
CA GLU A 135 6.39 12.73 -10.32
C GLU A 135 6.49 12.67 -11.86
N LEU A 136 5.44 12.17 -12.54
CA LEU A 136 5.37 12.12 -14.01
C LEU A 136 5.41 13.51 -14.66
N ARG A 137 4.75 14.51 -14.07
CA ARG A 137 4.86 15.91 -14.53
C ARG A 137 6.29 16.42 -14.46
N GLY A 138 7.01 16.10 -13.37
CA GLY A 138 8.42 16.41 -13.23
C GLY A 138 9.26 15.82 -14.37
N LEU A 139 9.04 14.54 -14.69
CA LEU A 139 9.75 13.84 -15.78
C LEU A 139 9.46 14.42 -17.18
N VAL A 140 8.23 14.87 -17.41
CA VAL A 140 7.87 15.57 -18.66
C VAL A 140 8.58 16.92 -18.74
N MET A 141 8.64 17.67 -17.65
CA MET A 141 9.30 18.98 -17.61
C MET A 141 10.81 18.91 -17.82
N THR A 142 11.47 17.84 -17.38
CA THR A 142 12.90 17.61 -17.61
C THR A 142 13.20 17.03 -19.00
N GLY A 143 12.17 16.68 -19.79
CA GLY A 143 12.32 16.02 -21.08
C GLY A 143 12.74 14.56 -21.00
N THR A 144 12.68 13.95 -19.81
CA THR A 144 12.99 12.52 -19.61
C THR A 144 11.85 11.62 -20.11
N VAL A 145 10.62 12.12 -20.04
CA VAL A 145 9.41 11.49 -20.58
C VAL A 145 8.84 12.39 -21.67
N ARG A 146 8.24 11.78 -22.70
CA ARG A 146 7.67 12.52 -23.85
C ARG A 146 6.63 13.55 -23.42
N ALA A 147 6.66 14.71 -24.08
CA ALA A 147 5.69 15.79 -23.84
C ALA A 147 4.24 15.43 -24.17
N THR A 148 3.99 14.38 -24.96
CA THR A 148 2.64 13.90 -25.30
C THR A 148 2.01 13.00 -24.23
N VAL A 149 2.78 12.59 -23.21
CA VAL A 149 2.28 11.77 -22.11
C VAL A 149 1.36 12.62 -21.24
N ASP A 150 0.14 12.13 -21.01
CA ASP A 150 -0.76 12.67 -19.99
C ASP A 150 -0.36 12.09 -18.62
N PRO A 151 0.16 12.90 -17.68
CA PRO A 151 0.62 12.42 -16.39
C PRO A 151 -0.49 11.80 -15.53
N ALA A 152 -1.72 12.31 -15.61
CA ALA A 152 -2.83 11.80 -14.80
C ALA A 152 -3.31 10.45 -15.32
N ALA A 153 -3.50 10.33 -16.63
CA ALA A 153 -3.87 9.06 -17.26
C ALA A 153 -2.77 7.99 -17.08
N THR A 154 -1.51 8.41 -17.14
CA THR A 154 -0.36 7.51 -16.97
C THR A 154 -0.20 7.05 -15.53
N ALA A 155 -0.43 7.93 -14.55
CA ALA A 155 -0.49 7.55 -13.15
C ALA A 155 -1.59 6.50 -12.90
N ALA A 156 -2.79 6.72 -13.43
CA ALA A 156 -3.90 5.76 -13.31
C ALA A 156 -3.55 4.38 -13.93
N ARG A 157 -2.92 4.36 -15.11
CA ARG A 157 -2.40 3.12 -15.72
C ARG A 157 -1.36 2.45 -14.83
N LEU A 158 -0.42 3.22 -14.27
CA LEU A 158 0.65 2.69 -13.44
C LEU A 158 0.11 2.07 -12.15
N LEU A 159 -0.81 2.72 -11.43
CA LEU A 159 -1.42 2.13 -10.22
C LEU A 159 -2.16 0.82 -10.55
N ALA A 160 -2.98 0.83 -11.61
CA ALA A 160 -3.69 -0.39 -12.03
C ALA A 160 -2.72 -1.54 -12.39
N LEU A 161 -1.56 -1.21 -12.98
CA LEU A 161 -0.50 -2.16 -13.27
C LEU A 161 0.15 -2.71 -11.99
N ILE A 162 0.45 -1.85 -11.03
CA ILE A 162 1.00 -2.23 -9.72
C ILE A 162 0.05 -3.18 -9.00
N ASP A 163 -1.25 -2.88 -8.97
CA ASP A 163 -2.25 -3.75 -8.35
C ASP A 163 -2.29 -5.12 -9.03
N GLY A 164 -2.35 -5.16 -10.36
CA GLY A 164 -2.34 -6.39 -11.13
C GLY A 164 -1.10 -7.25 -10.91
N VAL A 165 0.10 -6.64 -10.93
CA VAL A 165 1.37 -7.33 -10.69
C VAL A 165 1.44 -7.83 -9.25
N THR A 166 0.98 -7.04 -8.28
CA THR A 166 0.97 -7.41 -6.85
C THR A 166 0.14 -8.67 -6.63
N VAL A 167 -1.07 -8.72 -7.19
CA VAL A 167 -1.96 -9.88 -7.09
C VAL A 167 -1.33 -11.11 -7.75
N GLN A 168 -0.80 -10.97 -8.96
CA GLN A 168 -0.16 -12.09 -9.66
C GLN A 168 1.08 -12.59 -8.91
N ALA A 169 1.94 -11.70 -8.43
CA ALA A 169 3.15 -12.06 -7.71
C ALA A 169 2.86 -12.83 -6.42
N LEU A 170 1.78 -12.50 -5.69
CA LEU A 170 1.34 -13.27 -4.51
C LEU A 170 0.90 -14.72 -4.84
N MET A 171 0.57 -15.01 -6.10
CA MET A 171 0.20 -16.35 -6.58
C MET A 171 1.37 -17.12 -7.20
N LEU A 172 2.53 -16.48 -7.35
CA LEU A 172 3.70 -17.07 -7.97
C LEU A 172 4.74 -17.52 -6.92
N PRO A 173 5.54 -18.56 -7.25
CA PRO A 173 6.77 -18.87 -6.53
C PRO A 173 7.72 -17.65 -6.46
N ASP A 174 8.49 -17.55 -5.38
CA ASP A 174 9.34 -16.39 -5.09
C ASP A 174 10.33 -16.08 -6.23
N ASP A 175 10.89 -17.11 -6.86
CA ASP A 175 11.85 -17.00 -7.97
C ASP A 175 11.24 -16.44 -9.27
N GLN A 176 9.91 -16.39 -9.36
CA GLN A 176 9.17 -15.86 -10.52
C GLN A 176 8.63 -14.45 -10.32
N ARG A 177 8.59 -13.93 -9.09
CA ARG A 177 8.01 -12.61 -8.78
C ARG A 177 8.83 -11.45 -9.31
N GLU A 178 10.15 -11.51 -9.14
CA GLU A 178 11.07 -10.48 -9.63
C GLU A 178 11.11 -10.45 -11.18
N PRO A 179 11.21 -11.59 -11.90
CA PRO A 179 11.08 -11.60 -13.36
C PRO A 179 9.79 -10.99 -13.88
N LEU A 180 8.62 -11.31 -13.28
CA LEU A 180 7.33 -10.72 -13.65
C LEU A 180 7.37 -9.19 -13.48
N THR A 181 7.75 -8.75 -12.28
CA THR A 181 7.85 -7.33 -11.93
C THR A 181 8.72 -6.58 -12.92
N ARG A 182 9.95 -7.07 -13.15
CA ARG A 182 10.89 -6.47 -14.09
C ARG A 182 10.29 -6.39 -15.49
N THR A 183 9.74 -7.49 -16.00
CA THR A 183 9.17 -7.51 -17.36
C THR A 183 8.06 -6.47 -17.52
N VAL A 184 7.13 -6.42 -16.58
CA VAL A 184 5.93 -5.59 -16.69
C VAL A 184 6.25 -4.11 -16.41
N ILE A 185 7.01 -3.81 -15.36
CA ILE A 185 7.35 -2.44 -14.98
C ILE A 185 8.39 -1.85 -15.93
N ASP A 186 9.41 -2.61 -16.35
CA ASP A 186 10.43 -2.10 -17.28
C ASP A 186 9.80 -1.78 -18.64
N SER A 187 8.92 -2.65 -19.15
CA SER A 187 8.20 -2.41 -20.41
C SER A 187 7.37 -1.13 -20.32
N PHE A 188 6.61 -0.96 -19.22
CA PHE A 188 5.80 0.24 -19.03
C PHE A 188 6.66 1.51 -18.96
N LEU A 189 7.79 1.47 -18.26
CA LEU A 189 8.67 2.62 -18.13
C LEU A 189 9.41 2.96 -19.43
N ALA A 190 9.78 1.96 -20.23
CA ALA A 190 10.39 2.16 -21.55
C ALA A 190 9.43 2.90 -22.50
N GLU A 191 8.14 2.55 -22.50
CA GLU A 191 7.09 3.24 -23.28
C GLU A 191 6.96 4.74 -22.98
N LEU A 192 7.45 5.23 -21.83
CA LEU A 192 7.36 6.64 -21.47
C LEU A 192 8.43 7.50 -22.18
N GLY A 193 9.58 6.89 -22.53
CA GLY A 193 10.71 7.56 -23.18
C GLY A 193 10.67 7.51 -24.72
N ASP A 194 10.17 6.41 -25.29
CA ASP A 194 10.06 6.16 -26.75
C ASP A 194 8.94 6.95 -27.44
#